data_AF-A0A924UHT7-F1
#
_entry.id   AF-A0A924UHT7-F1
#
_cell.length_a   1.000
_cell.length_b   1.000
_cell.length_c   1.000
_cell.angle_alpha   90.00
_cell.angle_beta   90.00
_cell.angle_gamma   90.00
#
_symmetry.space_group_name_H-M   'P 1'
#
loop_
_entity.id
_entity.type
_entity.pdbx_description
1 polymer ?
#
loop_
_entity_poly.entity_id
_entity_poly.type
_entity_poly.pdbx_seq_one_letter_code
_entity_poly.pdbx_strand_id
1 'polypeptide(L)'
;MSVHRNAMGRYFAMMTILRLLAAFALVLASALSAGAVDRNVNIHNNTGYTIYRFYSTNSGASKWGNDVMGSSTLPDGTYMHLNFDSKYNYCQFDFRVEFEDGSSHEERNIDVCTVGDFTFN
;
A
#
# COMPACT_ATOMS: atom_id res chain seq x y z
N MET A 1 -31.69 -62.82 -22.60
CA MET A 1 -30.62 -61.81 -22.76
C MET A 1 -31.12 -60.44 -22.29
N SER A 2 -30.94 -60.05 -21.02
CA SER A 2 -31.27 -58.66 -20.62
C SER A 2 -30.55 -58.11 -19.38
N VAL A 3 -29.42 -58.70 -18.97
CA VAL A 3 -28.69 -58.23 -17.76
C VAL A 3 -27.57 -57.22 -18.10
N HIS A 4 -27.17 -57.07 -19.38
CA HIS A 4 -26.00 -56.25 -19.75
C HIS A 4 -26.26 -54.75 -19.99
N ARG A 5 -27.52 -54.27 -20.02
CA ARG A 5 -27.83 -52.87 -20.40
C ARG A 5 -27.80 -51.85 -19.25
N ASN A 6 -27.83 -52.29 -17.99
CA ASN A 6 -28.04 -51.37 -16.84
C ASN A 6 -26.76 -50.83 -16.19
N ALA A 7 -25.60 -51.48 -16.39
CA ALA A 7 -24.35 -51.03 -15.78
C ALA A 7 -23.80 -49.78 -16.48
N MET A 8 -23.84 -49.76 -17.82
CA MET A 8 -23.21 -48.73 -18.66
C MET A 8 -23.85 -47.35 -18.50
N GLY A 9 -25.17 -47.26 -18.26
CA GLY A 9 -25.87 -45.99 -18.03
C GLY A 9 -25.60 -45.35 -16.66
N ARG A 10 -25.28 -46.16 -15.65
CA ARG A 10 -24.95 -45.68 -14.29
C ARG A 10 -23.55 -45.04 -14.24
N TYR A 11 -22.59 -45.55 -15.01
CA TYR A 11 -21.25 -44.96 -15.15
C TYR A 11 -21.28 -43.64 -15.93
N PHE A 12 -22.12 -43.54 -16.96
CA PHE A 12 -22.29 -42.30 -17.73
C PHE A 12 -22.93 -41.16 -16.91
N ALA A 13 -23.94 -41.47 -16.09
CA ALA A 13 -24.59 -40.52 -15.17
C ALA A 13 -23.66 -40.09 -14.02
N MET A 14 -22.84 -41.00 -13.48
CA MET A 14 -21.88 -40.70 -12.41
C MET A 14 -20.72 -39.82 -12.90
N MET A 15 -20.23 -40.01 -14.13
CA MET A 15 -19.21 -39.14 -14.76
C MET A 15 -19.71 -37.73 -15.12
N THR A 16 -21.01 -37.55 -15.33
CA THR A 16 -21.61 -36.23 -15.60
C THR A 16 -21.86 -35.44 -14.31
N ILE A 17 -22.29 -36.09 -13.22
CA ILE A 17 -22.46 -35.48 -11.90
C ILE A 17 -21.12 -35.00 -11.32
N LEU A 18 -20.03 -35.77 -11.50
CA LEU A 18 -18.68 -35.35 -11.07
C LEU A 18 -18.14 -34.11 -11.80
N ARG A 19 -18.49 -33.94 -13.10
CA ARG A 19 -18.07 -32.77 -13.90
C ARG A 19 -18.82 -31.49 -13.51
N LEU A 20 -20.08 -31.62 -13.11
CA LEU A 20 -20.90 -30.50 -12.65
C LEU A 20 -20.48 -29.99 -11.26
N LEU A 21 -20.02 -30.88 -10.36
CA LEU A 21 -19.47 -30.50 -9.06
C LEU A 21 -18.10 -29.82 -9.16
N ALA A 22 -17.24 -30.26 -10.08
CA ALA A 22 -15.94 -29.64 -10.32
C ALA A 22 -16.04 -28.22 -10.91
N ALA A 23 -17.07 -27.95 -11.72
CA ALA A 23 -17.31 -26.62 -12.29
C ALA A 23 -17.82 -25.61 -11.25
N PHE A 24 -18.50 -26.06 -10.19
CA PHE A 24 -19.02 -25.19 -9.13
C PHE A 24 -17.93 -24.71 -8.15
N ALA A 25 -16.90 -25.53 -7.94
CA ALA A 25 -15.78 -25.18 -7.04
C ALA A 25 -14.85 -24.08 -7.60
N LEU A 26 -14.79 -23.92 -8.93
CA LEU A 26 -13.88 -22.94 -9.56
C LEU A 26 -14.39 -21.49 -9.49
N VAL A 27 -15.68 -21.26 -9.24
CA VAL A 27 -16.29 -19.92 -9.23
C VAL A 27 -16.15 -19.21 -7.87
N LEU A 28 -15.90 -19.95 -6.79
CA LEU A 28 -15.79 -19.39 -5.43
C LEU A 28 -14.41 -18.81 -5.07
N ALA A 29 -13.41 -18.98 -5.94
CA ALA A 29 -12.02 -18.61 -5.64
C ALA A 29 -11.60 -17.20 -6.12
N SER A 30 -12.49 -16.42 -6.74
CA SER A 30 -12.12 -15.19 -7.47
C SER A 30 -12.21 -13.87 -6.68
N ALA A 31 -12.40 -13.90 -5.35
CA ALA A 31 -12.65 -12.69 -4.56
C ALA A 31 -11.60 -12.39 -3.47
N LEU A 32 -10.35 -12.83 -3.64
CA LEU A 32 -9.24 -12.25 -2.87
C LEU A 32 -8.98 -10.85 -3.40
N SER A 33 -9.69 -9.87 -2.85
CA SER A 33 -9.35 -8.46 -2.98
C SER A 33 -7.91 -8.29 -2.51
N ALA A 34 -7.00 -8.00 -3.43
CA ALA A 34 -5.75 -7.34 -3.09
C ALA A 34 -6.14 -5.92 -2.65
N GLY A 35 -6.33 -5.72 -1.35
CA GLY A 35 -6.52 -4.37 -0.81
C GLY A 35 -5.29 -3.55 -1.19
N ALA A 36 -5.47 -2.47 -1.94
CA ALA A 36 -4.39 -1.53 -2.19
C ALA A 36 -3.96 -0.94 -0.85
N VAL A 37 -2.66 -1.03 -0.55
CA VAL A 37 -2.10 -0.40 0.65
C VAL A 37 -2.20 1.11 0.46
N ASP A 38 -2.91 1.78 1.37
CA ASP A 38 -2.96 3.24 1.40
C ASP A 38 -1.62 3.76 1.95
N ARG A 39 -0.94 4.58 1.15
CA ARG A 39 0.37 5.18 1.48
C ARG A 39 0.28 6.70 1.51
N ASN A 40 -0.92 7.21 1.75
CA ASN A 40 -1.12 8.61 2.00
C ASN A 40 -0.90 8.90 3.48
N VAL A 41 0.04 9.79 3.77
CA VAL A 41 0.40 10.16 5.14
C VAL A 41 0.12 11.65 5.32
N ASN A 42 -0.56 11.99 6.41
CA ASN A 42 -0.65 13.35 6.88
C ASN A 42 0.63 13.70 7.65
N ILE A 43 1.40 14.63 7.12
CA ILE A 43 2.57 15.18 7.79
C ILE A 43 2.12 16.38 8.61
N HIS A 44 2.18 16.27 9.92
CA HIS A 44 1.89 17.33 10.87
C HIS A 44 3.17 18.05 11.30
N ASN A 45 3.11 19.36 11.37
CA ASN A 45 4.19 20.19 11.90
C ASN A 45 3.77 20.78 13.25
N ASN A 46 4.44 20.36 14.32
CA ASN A 46 4.25 20.85 15.68
C ASN A 46 5.62 21.25 16.29
N THR A 47 6.50 21.81 15.47
CA THR A 47 7.89 22.13 15.84
C THR A 47 8.07 23.57 16.34
N GLY A 48 7.04 24.42 16.18
CA GLY A 48 7.13 25.85 16.44
C GLY A 48 7.71 26.67 15.28
N TYR A 49 8.12 26.04 14.17
CA TYR A 49 8.69 26.70 12.99
C TYR A 49 7.99 26.27 11.71
N THR A 50 7.96 27.13 10.69
CA THR A 50 7.50 26.72 9.36
C THR A 50 8.50 25.78 8.70
N ILE A 51 8.04 24.63 8.18
CA ILE A 51 8.85 23.77 7.32
C ILE A 51 8.83 24.35 5.90
N TYR A 52 10.00 24.72 5.38
CA TYR A 52 10.18 25.27 4.04
C TYR A 52 10.46 24.23 2.98
N ARG A 53 11.06 23.10 3.36
CA ARG A 53 11.36 22.01 2.43
C ARG A 53 11.15 20.66 3.09
N PHE A 54 10.58 19.72 2.37
CA PHE A 54 10.43 18.34 2.80
C PHE A 54 11.08 17.44 1.76
N TYR A 55 12.01 16.60 2.19
CA TYR A 55 12.61 15.57 1.36
C TYR A 55 12.19 14.19 1.85
N SER A 56 11.89 13.31 0.91
CA SER A 56 11.61 11.90 1.20
C SER A 56 12.41 11.00 0.28
N THR A 57 12.96 9.92 0.82
CA THR A 57 13.64 8.88 0.05
C THR A 57 13.34 7.51 0.61
N ASN A 58 13.48 6.46 -0.20
CA ASN A 58 13.52 5.10 0.34
C ASN A 58 14.63 5.01 1.39
N SER A 59 14.36 4.32 2.49
CA SER A 59 15.30 4.26 3.60
C SER A 59 16.66 3.70 3.17
N GLY A 60 17.74 4.35 3.64
CA GLY A 60 19.12 3.98 3.31
C GLY A 60 19.66 4.60 2.02
N ALA A 61 18.91 5.49 1.36
CA ALA A 61 19.46 6.29 0.26
C ALA A 61 20.60 7.20 0.76
N SER A 62 21.68 7.31 -0.01
CA SER A 62 22.86 8.10 0.36
C SER A 62 22.73 9.60 0.04
N LYS A 63 21.71 9.98 -0.74
CA LYS A 63 21.48 11.36 -1.17
C LYS A 63 20.00 11.69 -1.09
N TRP A 64 19.70 12.89 -0.62
CA TRP A 64 18.37 13.47 -0.67
C TRP A 64 18.00 13.88 -2.09
N GLY A 65 16.73 13.70 -2.45
CA GLY A 65 16.17 14.08 -3.74
C GLY A 65 15.71 15.55 -3.76
N ASN A 66 14.70 15.82 -4.57
CA ASN A 66 14.05 17.12 -4.60
C ASN A 66 13.06 17.27 -3.45
N ASP A 67 12.71 18.52 -3.13
CA ASP A 67 11.62 18.85 -2.23
C ASP A 67 10.29 18.32 -2.80
N VAL A 68 9.53 17.62 -1.96
CA VAL A 68 8.24 17.01 -2.33
C VAL A 68 7.07 18.00 -2.19
N MET A 69 7.24 19.13 -1.51
CA MET A 69 6.19 20.16 -1.36
C MET A 69 6.14 21.16 -2.53
N GLY A 70 7.13 21.13 -3.41
CA GLY A 70 7.20 22.00 -4.59
C GLY A 70 7.39 23.47 -4.20
N SER A 71 6.40 24.31 -4.48
CA SER A 71 6.41 25.74 -4.08
C SER A 71 5.65 26.02 -2.77
N SER A 72 5.16 24.97 -2.11
CA SER A 72 4.39 25.09 -0.88
C SER A 72 5.30 25.01 0.33
N THR A 73 4.84 25.55 1.45
CA THR A 73 5.47 25.39 2.77
C THR A 73 4.45 24.78 3.73
N LEU A 74 4.91 24.29 4.88
CA LEU A 74 4.08 23.71 5.91
C LEU A 74 4.23 24.49 7.23
N PRO A 75 3.34 25.47 7.51
CA PRO A 75 3.35 26.25 8.75
C PRO A 75 3.21 25.39 10.01
N ASP A 76 3.71 25.91 11.12
CA ASP A 76 3.49 25.30 12.44
C ASP A 76 1.99 25.17 12.76
N GLY A 77 1.62 24.09 13.45
CA GLY A 77 0.25 23.76 13.81
C GLY A 77 -0.63 23.28 12.66
N THR A 78 -0.06 23.05 11.47
CA THR A 78 -0.80 22.58 10.29
C THR A 78 -0.29 21.23 9.78
N TYR A 79 -1.00 20.65 8.81
CA TYR A 79 -0.60 19.40 8.17
C TYR A 79 -0.71 19.47 6.65
N MET A 80 0.08 18.63 5.98
CA MET A 80 0.01 18.41 4.53
C MET A 80 -0.18 16.92 4.24
N HIS A 81 -1.01 16.62 3.25
CA HIS A 81 -1.24 15.26 2.79
C HIS A 81 -0.25 14.91 1.68
N LEU A 82 0.59 13.89 1.92
CA LEU A 82 1.60 13.45 0.98
C LEU A 82 1.39 11.98 0.60
N ASN A 83 1.49 11.68 -0.69
CA ASN A 83 1.37 10.33 -1.23
C ASN A 83 2.76 9.73 -1.45
N PHE A 84 3.05 8.63 -0.76
CA PHE A 84 4.32 7.89 -0.87
C PHE A 84 4.18 6.62 -1.73
N ASP A 85 3.16 6.56 -2.58
CA ASP A 85 2.99 5.45 -3.49
C ASP A 85 4.17 5.32 -4.46
N SER A 86 4.70 4.11 -4.53
CA SER A 86 5.91 3.79 -5.27
C SER A 86 5.64 2.58 -6.15
N LYS A 87 6.14 2.65 -7.39
CA LYS A 87 6.03 1.55 -8.36
C LYS A 87 6.63 0.22 -7.87
N TYR A 88 7.47 0.26 -6.83
CA TYR A 88 8.12 -0.90 -6.23
C TYR A 88 7.47 -1.37 -4.92
N ASN A 89 6.32 -0.79 -4.53
CA ASN A 89 5.65 -1.09 -3.26
C ASN A 89 6.56 -0.97 -2.03
N TYR A 90 7.47 0.00 -2.04
CA TYR A 90 8.35 0.27 -0.91
C TYR A 90 7.56 0.91 0.24
N CYS A 91 7.88 0.54 1.48
CA CYS A 91 7.18 1.03 2.67
C CYS A 91 8.09 1.84 3.59
N GLN A 92 9.40 1.60 3.58
CA GLN A 92 10.31 2.26 4.51
C GLN A 92 10.92 3.52 3.89
N PHE A 93 10.68 4.66 4.49
CA PHE A 93 11.18 5.94 4.02
C PHE A 93 11.99 6.65 5.09
N ASP A 94 12.94 7.46 4.65
CA ASP A 94 13.60 8.46 5.47
C ASP A 94 13.04 9.83 5.08
N PHE A 95 12.69 10.64 6.07
CA PHE A 95 12.19 12.00 5.93
C PHE A 95 13.26 12.98 6.40
N ARG A 96 13.36 14.11 5.70
CA ARG A 96 14.14 15.26 6.13
C ARG A 96 13.37 16.53 5.89
N VAL A 97 13.39 17.42 6.86
CA VAL A 97 12.79 18.74 6.75
C VAL A 97 13.84 19.83 6.94
N GLU A 98 13.67 20.95 6.26
CA GLU A 98 14.40 22.19 6.51
C GLU A 98 13.40 23.27 6.96
N PHE A 99 13.70 23.91 8.08
CA PHE A 99 12.84 24.93 8.70
C PHE A 99 13.22 26.34 8.22
N GLU A 100 12.35 27.30 8.50
CA GLU A 100 12.55 28.71 8.11
C GLU A 100 13.80 29.37 8.70
N ASP A 101 14.30 28.87 9.83
CA ASP A 101 15.54 29.34 10.47
C ASP A 101 16.81 28.72 9.88
N GLY A 102 16.67 27.83 8.89
CA GLY A 102 17.75 27.12 8.22
C GLY A 102 18.22 25.85 8.94
N SER A 103 17.64 25.50 10.08
CA SER A 103 17.88 24.22 10.74
C SER A 103 17.17 23.08 9.98
N SER A 104 17.54 21.84 10.30
CA SER A 104 16.97 20.66 9.67
C SER A 104 16.77 19.52 10.66
N HIS A 105 15.74 18.71 10.42
CA HIS A 105 15.46 17.51 11.20
C HIS A 105 15.30 16.30 10.28
N GLU A 106 15.83 15.15 10.71
CA GLU A 106 15.77 13.89 9.95
C GLU A 106 15.09 12.81 10.78
N GLU A 107 14.22 12.05 10.13
CA GLU A 107 13.54 10.89 10.71
C GLU A 107 13.72 9.70 9.77
N ARG A 108 14.07 8.54 10.32
CA ARG A 108 14.49 7.39 9.52
C ARG A 108 13.64 6.16 9.78
N ASN A 109 13.54 5.30 8.76
CA ASN A 109 12.80 4.04 8.82
C ASN A 109 11.32 4.22 9.18
N ILE A 110 10.67 5.19 8.56
CA ILE A 110 9.25 5.44 8.70
C ILE A 110 8.47 4.51 7.75
N ASP A 111 7.59 3.69 8.31
CA ASP A 111 6.76 2.76 7.56
C ASP A 111 5.48 3.45 7.04
N VAL A 112 5.53 3.95 5.80
CA VAL A 112 4.41 4.65 5.15
C VAL A 112 3.25 3.74 4.75
N CYS A 113 3.42 2.42 4.86
CA CYS A 113 2.36 1.46 4.61
C CYS A 113 1.46 1.26 5.85
N THR A 114 1.90 1.74 7.01
CA THR A 114 1.17 1.60 8.27
C THR A 114 0.91 2.93 8.97
N VAL A 115 1.74 3.94 8.75
CA VAL A 115 1.54 5.28 9.31
C VAL A 115 0.54 6.08 8.47
N GLY A 116 -0.57 6.50 9.07
CA GLY A 116 -1.50 7.46 8.44
C GLY A 116 -1.20 8.92 8.80
N ASP A 117 -0.57 9.13 9.96
CA ASP A 117 -0.24 10.45 10.50
C ASP A 117 1.16 10.43 11.10
N PHE A 118 2.03 11.32 10.62
CA PHE A 118 3.39 11.50 11.13
C PHE A 118 3.55 12.94 11.64
N THR A 119 4.12 13.13 12.83
CA THR A 119 4.25 14.46 13.44
C THR A 119 5.70 14.78 13.76
N PHE A 120 6.19 15.91 13.24
CA PHE A 120 7.41 16.55 13.73
C PHE A 120 7.09 17.40 14.96
N ASN A 121 7.90 17.30 16.01
CA ASN A 121 7.74 18.02 17.28
C ASN A 121 9.02 18.78 17.66
#